data_AF-D8P636-F1
#
_entry.id   AF-D8P636-F1
#
_cell.length_a   1.000
_cell.length_b   1.000
_cell.length_c   1.000
_cell.angle_alpha   90.00
_cell.angle_beta   90.00
_cell.angle_gamma   90.00
#
_symmetry.space_group_name_H-M   'P 1'
#
loop_
_entity.id
_entity.type
_entity.pdbx_description
1 polymer ?
#
loop_
_entity_poly.entity_id
_entity_poly.type
_entity_poly.pdbx_seq_one_letter_code
_entity_poly.pdbx_strand_id
1 'polypeptide(L)'
;MWKITCIAFIAALLCACKSQEKTFSDEDKIAAFQKLCKESAYESFAEKSADGSVLLEGAGQAFGLSGWSLSKVPDKNQNDPVGAAHLQVLDLEYSPAYLLGNLFDGNNAVHEVIYTREGVGTNYQIPAECRVAHMLSVKSKEEAEAAFLHVCDVNRIVKSLDGVRYYIGQAYGDPDENEIIKFVFYIKDRVSGRIIAEQRSYQLLMGAMSEDENRVILAMGGAQGARNCPLTPPDQVVKRVFY
;
A
#
# COMPACT_ATOMS: atom_id res chain seq x y z
N MET A 1 -1.35 -67.55 -11.63
CA MET A 1 -2.50 -66.75 -11.18
C MET A 1 -1.99 -65.40 -10.70
N TRP A 2 -2.10 -64.41 -11.58
CA TRP A 2 -1.57 -63.05 -11.48
C TRP A 2 -2.43 -62.19 -10.55
N LYS A 3 -1.80 -61.50 -9.59
CA LYS A 3 -1.54 -60.04 -9.61
C LYS A 3 -2.76 -59.14 -9.94
N ILE A 4 -3.88 -59.29 -9.25
CA ILE A 4 -4.93 -58.26 -9.27
C ILE A 4 -5.60 -58.21 -7.89
N THR A 5 -4.93 -57.65 -6.88
CA THR A 5 -5.62 -57.34 -5.61
C THR A 5 -4.97 -56.25 -4.75
N CYS A 6 -3.83 -55.67 -5.14
CA CYS A 6 -3.19 -54.61 -4.35
C CYS A 6 -3.31 -53.19 -4.93
N ILE A 7 -3.91 -53.00 -6.11
CA ILE A 7 -3.94 -51.68 -6.78
C ILE A 7 -5.14 -50.83 -6.32
N ALA A 8 -6.23 -51.43 -5.84
CA ALA A 8 -7.42 -50.68 -5.41
C ALA A 8 -7.24 -49.96 -4.06
N PHE A 9 -6.36 -50.44 -3.18
CA PHE A 9 -6.14 -49.82 -1.85
C PHE A 9 -5.18 -48.63 -1.89
N ILE A 10 -4.26 -48.58 -2.86
CA ILE A 10 -3.32 -47.45 -3.01
C ILE A 10 -4.00 -46.27 -3.73
N ALA A 11 -4.98 -46.53 -4.61
CA ALA A 11 -5.75 -45.48 -5.26
C ALA A 11 -6.73 -44.75 -4.30
N ALA A 12 -7.22 -45.43 -3.26
CA ALA A 12 -8.09 -44.83 -2.26
C ALA A 12 -7.34 -43.95 -1.23
N LEU A 13 -6.05 -44.20 -1.00
CA LEU A 13 -5.21 -43.41 -0.09
C LEU A 13 -4.57 -42.18 -0.77
N LEU A 14 -4.41 -42.18 -2.09
CA LEU A 14 -3.89 -41.03 -2.84
C LEU A 14 -4.95 -39.96 -3.18
N CYS A 15 -6.24 -40.27 -3.02
CA CYS A 15 -7.33 -39.32 -3.28
C CYS A 15 -7.80 -38.53 -2.03
N ALA A 16 -7.33 -38.85 -0.82
CA ALA A 16 -7.74 -38.18 0.41
C ALA A 16 -6.78 -37.07 0.89
N CYS A 17 -5.69 -36.82 0.16
CA CYS A 17 -4.78 -35.69 0.39
C CYS A 17 -4.88 -34.61 -0.69
N LYS A 18 -6.05 -34.45 -1.33
CA LYS A 18 -6.43 -33.10 -1.76
C LYS A 18 -6.89 -32.40 -0.50
N SER A 19 -5.97 -31.69 0.15
CA SER A 19 -6.32 -30.58 1.01
C SER A 19 -7.38 -29.77 0.28
N GLN A 20 -8.65 -29.92 0.68
CA GLN A 20 -9.64 -28.90 0.40
C GLN A 20 -9.02 -27.63 1.00
N GLU A 21 -8.47 -26.77 0.15
CA GLU A 21 -8.24 -25.39 0.53
C GLU A 21 -9.56 -24.95 1.15
N LYS A 22 -9.51 -24.60 2.43
CA LYS A 22 -10.69 -24.25 3.19
C LYS A 22 -11.13 -22.89 2.62
N THR A 23 -11.98 -22.93 1.61
CA THR A 23 -12.52 -21.72 1.00
C THR A 23 -13.47 -21.10 2.03
N PHE A 24 -13.03 -20.03 2.67
CA PHE A 24 -13.87 -19.26 3.58
C PHE A 24 -14.99 -18.59 2.79
N SER A 25 -16.19 -18.55 3.36
CA SER A 25 -17.28 -17.80 2.76
C SER A 25 -17.00 -16.30 2.83
N ASP A 26 -17.63 -15.53 1.96
CA ASP A 26 -17.54 -14.06 1.98
C ASP A 26 -17.97 -13.48 3.33
N GLU A 27 -18.98 -14.07 3.95
CA GLU A 27 -19.45 -13.70 5.30
C GLU A 27 -18.37 -13.96 6.36
N ASP A 28 -17.68 -15.10 6.28
CA ASP A 28 -16.57 -15.43 7.19
C ASP A 28 -15.42 -14.43 7.04
N LYS A 29 -15.06 -14.07 5.80
CA LYS A 29 -14.01 -13.10 5.49
C LYS A 29 -14.37 -11.71 6.04
N ILE A 30 -15.60 -11.24 5.81
CA ILE A 30 -16.08 -9.97 6.34
C ILE A 30 -16.08 -9.98 7.88
N ALA A 31 -16.56 -11.06 8.51
CA ALA A 31 -16.63 -11.17 9.95
C ALA A 31 -15.22 -11.18 10.58
N ALA A 32 -14.28 -11.93 9.99
CA ALA A 32 -12.89 -11.94 10.41
C ALA A 32 -12.25 -10.54 10.30
N PHE A 33 -12.49 -9.85 9.19
CA PHE A 33 -12.04 -8.48 8.96
C PHE A 33 -12.62 -7.50 10.00
N GLN A 34 -13.93 -7.51 10.22
CA GLN A 34 -14.59 -6.64 11.20
C GLN A 34 -14.07 -6.89 12.62
N LYS A 35 -13.81 -8.15 12.97
CA LYS A 35 -13.22 -8.52 14.25
C LYS A 35 -11.82 -7.93 14.41
N LEU A 36 -10.95 -8.10 13.41
CA LEU A 36 -9.59 -7.52 13.43
C LEU A 36 -9.62 -5.99 13.55
N CYS A 37 -10.51 -5.32 12.80
CA CYS A 37 -10.67 -3.87 12.91
C CYS A 37 -11.10 -3.42 14.31
N LYS A 38 -11.96 -4.18 14.99
CA LYS A 38 -12.41 -3.84 16.33
C LYS A 38 -11.38 -4.14 17.42
N GLU A 39 -10.65 -5.24 17.28
CA GLU A 39 -9.80 -5.78 18.34
C GLU A 39 -8.33 -5.38 18.21
N SER A 40 -7.87 -5.03 17.02
CA SER A 40 -6.44 -4.92 16.74
C SER A 40 -6.03 -3.73 15.87
N ALA A 41 -6.96 -3.10 15.15
CA ALA A 41 -6.64 -1.83 14.48
C ALA A 41 -6.45 -0.75 15.53
N TYR A 42 -5.41 0.07 15.35
CA TYR A 42 -5.12 1.14 16.31
C TYR A 42 -4.46 2.33 15.63
N GLU A 43 -4.59 3.47 16.30
CA GLU A 43 -3.88 4.69 15.97
C GLU A 43 -3.15 5.21 17.21
N SER A 44 -1.94 5.73 17.02
CA SER A 44 -1.19 6.38 18.09
C SER A 44 -0.58 7.68 17.59
N PHE A 45 -0.53 8.67 18.49
CA PHE A 45 0.01 10.01 18.25
C PHE A 45 0.88 10.37 19.44
N ALA A 46 2.18 10.47 19.24
CA ALA A 46 3.14 10.72 20.31
C ALA A 46 3.51 12.20 20.44
N GLU A 47 3.33 13.02 19.40
CA GLU A 47 3.77 14.41 19.39
C GLU A 47 3.01 15.27 18.37
N LYS A 48 2.91 16.57 18.66
CA LYS A 48 2.62 17.61 17.67
C LYS A 48 3.95 18.21 17.20
N SER A 49 4.26 18.08 15.92
CA SER A 49 5.44 18.67 15.31
C SER A 49 5.15 20.10 14.83
N ALA A 50 6.07 21.02 15.10
CA ALA A 50 6.02 22.40 14.59
C ALA A 50 6.77 22.60 13.26
N ASP A 51 7.41 21.57 12.72
CA ASP A 51 8.19 21.64 11.47
C ASP A 51 7.46 20.87 10.36
N GLY A 52 7.08 21.57 9.30
CA GLY A 52 6.13 21.14 8.26
C GLY A 52 6.77 20.64 6.97
N SER A 53 8.08 20.33 6.95
CA SER A 53 8.75 19.67 5.82
C SER A 53 8.82 18.15 6.02
N VAL A 54 8.28 17.39 5.06
CA VAL A 54 8.16 15.92 5.16
C VAL A 54 8.66 15.21 3.91
N LEU A 55 9.30 14.06 4.08
CA LEU A 55 9.63 13.14 2.99
C LEU A 55 8.48 12.15 2.79
N LEU A 56 7.97 12.06 1.56
CA LEU A 56 6.97 11.08 1.14
C LEU A 56 7.56 10.24 0.00
N GLU A 57 7.87 8.98 0.28
CA GLU A 57 8.44 8.07 -0.71
C GLU A 57 7.35 7.34 -1.50
N GLY A 58 7.39 7.44 -2.84
CA GLY A 58 6.51 6.70 -3.74
C GLY A 58 6.72 5.18 -3.73
N ALA A 59 7.94 4.73 -3.42
CA ALA A 59 8.34 3.32 -3.33
C ALA A 59 9.44 3.16 -2.26
N GLY A 60 9.08 3.41 -1.01
CA GLY A 60 10.00 3.34 0.13
C GLY A 60 10.13 1.94 0.72
N GLN A 61 11.34 1.57 1.16
CA GLN A 61 11.60 0.30 1.85
C GLN A 61 10.70 0.20 3.09
N ALA A 62 9.81 -0.78 3.08
CA ALA A 62 8.96 -1.11 4.21
C ALA A 62 9.80 -1.18 5.50
N PHE A 63 9.46 -0.36 6.50
CA PHE A 63 9.90 -0.63 7.85
C PHE A 63 9.38 -2.02 8.21
N GLY A 64 10.29 -2.89 8.64
CA GLY A 64 9.95 -4.22 9.11
C GLY A 64 8.83 -4.12 10.12
N LEU A 65 7.64 -4.60 9.75
CA LEU A 65 6.52 -4.73 10.67
C LEU A 65 6.99 -5.71 11.74
N SER A 66 7.42 -5.20 12.91
CA SER A 66 8.01 -6.04 13.94
C SER A 66 7.03 -7.16 14.33
N GLY A 67 7.37 -8.41 13.98
CA GLY A 67 6.52 -9.57 14.19
C GLY A 67 5.59 -9.97 13.02
N TRP A 68 5.60 -9.28 11.87
CA TRP A 68 4.82 -9.65 10.67
C TRP A 68 5.76 -9.89 9.46
N SER A 69 5.45 -10.91 8.64
CA SER A 69 6.19 -11.15 7.40
C SER A 69 5.85 -10.10 6.35
N LEU A 70 6.88 -9.57 5.69
CA LEU A 70 6.74 -8.74 4.51
C LEU A 70 7.14 -9.59 3.30
N SER A 71 6.24 -9.87 2.37
CA SER A 71 6.70 -10.30 1.04
C SER A 71 7.39 -9.13 0.36
N LYS A 72 8.57 -9.39 -0.17
CA LYS A 72 9.11 -8.55 -1.25
C LYS A 72 8.08 -8.57 -2.37
N VAL A 73 7.72 -7.39 -2.90
CA VAL A 73 6.92 -7.29 -4.13
C VAL A 73 7.61 -8.17 -5.18
N PRO A 74 6.99 -9.27 -5.65
CA PRO A 74 7.60 -10.09 -6.69
C PRO A 74 7.73 -9.27 -7.96
N ASP A 75 8.85 -9.39 -8.67
CA ASP A 75 9.00 -8.82 -10.00
C ASP A 75 7.84 -9.29 -10.89
N LYS A 76 7.13 -8.34 -11.50
CA LYS A 76 6.00 -8.62 -12.39
C LYS A 76 6.49 -9.45 -13.58
N ASN A 77 6.09 -10.72 -13.66
CA ASN A 77 6.45 -11.56 -14.79
C ASN A 77 5.58 -11.16 -16.00
N GLN A 78 6.20 -10.80 -17.11
CA GLN A 78 5.49 -10.25 -18.29
C GLN A 78 4.52 -11.25 -18.95
N ASN A 79 4.62 -12.53 -18.59
CA ASN A 79 3.77 -13.61 -19.11
C ASN A 79 2.58 -13.93 -18.21
N ASP A 80 2.42 -13.23 -17.09
CA ASP A 80 1.28 -13.43 -16.22
C ASP A 80 0.01 -12.94 -16.93
N PRO A 81 -1.10 -13.71 -16.89
CA PRO A 81 -2.38 -13.26 -17.41
C PRO A 81 -2.72 -11.84 -16.92
N VAL A 82 -3.36 -11.03 -17.77
CA VAL A 82 -3.94 -9.76 -17.32
C VAL A 82 -4.95 -10.08 -16.21
N GLY A 83 -4.66 -9.68 -14.97
CA GLY A 83 -5.42 -10.04 -13.76
C GLY A 83 -4.77 -11.08 -12.84
N ALA A 84 -3.71 -11.77 -13.27
CA ALA A 84 -2.89 -12.64 -12.41
C ALA A 84 -1.87 -11.86 -11.57
N ALA A 85 -1.96 -10.53 -11.62
CA ALA A 85 -1.05 -9.67 -10.92
C ALA A 85 -1.18 -9.91 -9.41
N HIS A 86 -0.08 -10.32 -8.78
CA HIS A 86 0.14 -10.17 -7.33
C HIS A 86 0.22 -8.67 -7.04
N LEU A 87 -0.90 -7.98 -7.21
CA LEU A 87 -1.02 -6.58 -6.86
C LEU A 87 -1.21 -6.58 -5.36
N GLN A 88 -0.32 -5.90 -4.66
CA GLN A 88 -0.74 -5.14 -3.49
C GLN A 88 -1.77 -4.17 -4.04
N VAL A 89 -3.03 -4.61 -4.12
CA VAL A 89 -4.12 -3.68 -4.35
C VAL A 89 -4.12 -2.84 -3.10
N LEU A 90 -3.75 -1.58 -3.25
CA LEU A 90 -3.71 -0.64 -2.16
C LEU A 90 -4.99 0.16 -2.23
N ASP A 91 -5.60 0.42 -1.07
CA ASP A 91 -6.51 1.55 -0.99
C ASP A 91 -5.80 2.80 -1.52
N LEU A 92 -6.41 3.43 -2.52
CA LEU A 92 -5.88 4.61 -3.20
C LEU A 92 -5.58 5.72 -2.18
N GLU A 93 -6.35 5.81 -1.09
CA GLU A 93 -6.16 6.81 -0.03
C GLU A 93 -4.77 6.76 0.61
N TYR A 94 -4.19 5.56 0.71
CA TYR A 94 -2.84 5.35 1.26
C TYR A 94 -1.77 5.32 0.18
N SER A 95 -2.09 5.55 -1.10
CA SER A 95 -1.05 5.67 -2.12
C SER A 95 -0.30 6.99 -1.96
N PRO A 96 1.04 7.03 -2.06
CA PRO A 96 1.81 8.26 -1.88
C PRO A 96 1.37 9.39 -2.82
N ALA A 97 0.99 9.05 -4.05
CA ALA A 97 0.56 10.02 -5.05
C ALA A 97 -0.81 10.65 -4.72
N TYR A 98 -1.76 9.87 -4.21
CA TYR A 98 -3.08 10.38 -3.79
C TYR A 98 -2.98 11.15 -2.48
N LEU A 99 -2.21 10.63 -1.51
CA LEU A 99 -1.92 11.31 -0.25
C LEU A 99 -1.30 12.69 -0.51
N LEU A 100 -0.32 12.78 -1.43
CA LEU A 100 0.31 14.05 -1.80
C LEU A 100 -0.71 15.12 -2.21
N GLY A 101 -1.71 14.76 -3.03
CA GLY A 101 -2.78 15.68 -3.42
C GLY A 101 -3.60 16.16 -2.22
N ASN A 102 -4.04 15.22 -1.38
CA ASN A 102 -4.89 15.51 -0.22
C ASN A 102 -4.16 16.32 0.87
N LEU A 103 -2.84 16.22 0.98
CA LEU A 103 -2.07 16.99 1.98
C LEU A 103 -2.16 18.51 1.78
N PHE A 104 -2.31 18.96 0.53
CA PHE A 104 -2.45 20.38 0.19
C PHE A 104 -3.91 20.84 0.00
N ASP A 105 -4.87 19.98 0.34
CA ASP A 105 -6.29 20.34 0.40
C ASP A 105 -6.66 20.93 1.77
N GLY A 106 -7.26 22.13 1.76
CA GLY A 106 -7.78 22.80 2.96
C GLY A 106 -6.73 23.64 3.70
N ASN A 107 -6.72 23.57 5.04
CA ASN A 107 -5.73 24.27 5.86
C ASN A 107 -4.38 23.54 5.79
N ASN A 108 -3.40 24.17 5.14
CA ASN A 108 -2.08 23.61 4.89
C ASN A 108 -1.18 23.68 6.14
N ALA A 109 -1.24 22.65 6.98
CA ALA A 109 -0.32 22.44 8.10
C ALA A 109 1.09 22.02 7.63
N VAL A 110 1.17 21.39 6.45
CA VAL A 110 2.42 20.97 5.81
C VAL A 110 2.86 22.05 4.82
N HIS A 111 4.09 22.53 4.95
CA HIS A 111 4.63 23.60 4.11
C HIS A 111 5.33 23.06 2.86
N GLU A 112 5.92 21.87 2.96
CA GLU A 112 6.69 21.26 1.88
C GLU A 112 6.66 19.73 2.02
N VAL A 113 6.38 19.06 0.91
CA VAL A 113 6.52 17.61 0.78
C VAL A 113 7.63 17.34 -0.23
N ILE A 114 8.67 16.65 0.20
CA ILE A 114 9.68 16.09 -0.68
C ILE A 114 9.15 14.75 -1.17
N TYR A 115 8.67 14.72 -2.41
CA TYR A 115 8.03 13.56 -3.03
C TYR A 115 9.03 12.78 -3.89
N THR A 116 9.15 11.48 -3.67
CA THR A 116 9.98 10.62 -4.54
C THR A 116 9.17 10.13 -5.73
N ARG A 117 9.60 10.51 -6.94
CA ARG A 117 8.99 10.10 -8.21
C ARG A 117 9.85 9.06 -8.91
N GLU A 118 9.20 8.07 -9.51
CA GLU A 118 9.86 7.14 -10.42
C GLU A 118 10.36 7.83 -11.70
N GLY A 119 11.36 7.20 -12.33
CA GLY A 119 11.86 7.63 -13.62
C GLY A 119 10.87 7.31 -14.74
N VAL A 120 10.79 8.19 -15.73
CA VAL A 120 9.92 8.04 -16.92
C VAL A 120 10.64 7.37 -18.10
N GLY A 121 11.88 6.92 -17.90
CA GLY A 121 12.65 6.15 -18.88
C GLY A 121 12.98 6.94 -20.15
N THR A 122 12.86 6.31 -21.31
CA THR A 122 13.31 6.84 -22.61
C THR A 122 12.29 7.76 -23.29
N ASN A 123 11.34 8.35 -22.58
CA ASN A 123 10.40 9.30 -23.19
C ASN A 123 11.11 10.60 -23.59
N TYR A 124 11.39 10.74 -24.90
CA TYR A 124 12.15 11.87 -25.44
C TYR A 124 11.41 13.21 -25.40
N GLN A 125 10.09 13.22 -25.16
CA GLN A 125 9.31 14.44 -24.98
C GLN A 125 9.54 15.10 -23.62
N ILE A 126 10.15 14.37 -22.67
CA ILE A 126 10.45 14.84 -21.32
C ILE A 126 11.92 15.30 -21.27
N PRO A 127 12.25 16.42 -20.58
CA PRO A 127 13.63 16.88 -20.39
C PRO A 127 14.55 15.77 -19.90
N ALA A 128 15.80 15.75 -20.35
CA ALA A 128 16.74 14.66 -20.06
C ALA A 128 16.97 14.49 -18.55
N GLU A 129 17.05 15.62 -17.83
CA GLU A 129 17.18 15.69 -16.39
C GLU A 129 16.03 14.93 -15.72
N CYS A 130 14.83 14.97 -16.27
CA CYS A 130 13.61 14.43 -15.69
C CYS A 130 13.39 12.94 -15.97
N ARG A 131 14.25 12.30 -16.77
CA ARG A 131 14.04 10.91 -17.20
C ARG A 131 14.37 9.87 -16.13
N VAL A 132 15.24 10.21 -15.19
CA VAL A 132 15.63 9.33 -14.08
C VAL A 132 14.72 9.54 -12.86
N ALA A 133 14.83 8.67 -11.85
CA ALA A 133 14.09 8.83 -10.59
C ALA A 133 14.64 10.02 -9.79
N HIS A 134 13.75 10.78 -9.15
CA HIS A 134 14.12 12.02 -8.44
C HIS A 134 13.28 12.26 -7.19
N MET A 135 13.78 13.15 -6.34
CA MET A 135 13.01 13.80 -5.29
C MET A 135 12.54 15.17 -5.78
N LEU A 136 11.27 15.48 -5.59
CA LEU A 136 10.63 16.73 -6.01
C LEU A 136 10.14 17.49 -4.78
N SER A 137 10.45 18.78 -4.69
CA SER A 137 9.82 19.68 -3.73
C SER A 137 8.40 20.01 -4.20
N VAL A 138 7.41 19.79 -3.35
CA VAL A 138 6.00 20.07 -3.58
C VAL A 138 5.49 20.98 -2.46
N LYS A 139 4.91 22.11 -2.81
CA LYS A 139 4.46 23.16 -1.86
C LYS A 139 3.01 23.59 -2.05
N SER A 140 2.35 23.08 -3.09
CA SER A 140 0.95 23.41 -3.38
C SER A 140 0.22 22.24 -4.03
N LYS A 141 -1.11 22.38 -4.12
CA LYS A 141 -1.98 21.43 -4.79
C LYS A 141 -1.66 21.31 -6.28
N GLU A 142 -1.47 22.43 -6.97
CA GLU A 142 -1.13 22.45 -8.40
C GLU A 142 0.22 21.75 -8.64
N GLU A 143 1.16 21.94 -7.72
CA GLU A 143 2.46 21.29 -7.74
C GLU A 143 2.38 19.77 -7.49
N ALA A 144 1.42 19.32 -6.69
CA ALA A 144 1.11 17.91 -6.43
C ALA A 144 0.45 17.25 -7.65
N GLU A 145 -0.55 17.92 -8.25
CA GLU A 145 -1.21 17.48 -9.48
C GLU A 145 -0.21 17.36 -10.64
N ALA A 146 0.68 18.34 -10.79
CA ALA A 146 1.76 18.28 -11.78
C ALA A 146 2.70 17.08 -11.54
N ALA A 147 3.02 16.78 -10.28
CA ALA A 147 3.85 15.62 -9.93
C ALA A 147 3.15 14.29 -10.26
N PHE A 148 1.84 14.20 -10.03
CA PHE A 148 0.99 13.05 -10.40
C PHE A 148 0.94 12.83 -11.91
N LEU A 149 0.81 13.91 -12.69
CA LEU A 149 0.78 13.86 -14.16
C LEU A 149 2.16 13.67 -14.81
N HIS A 150 3.20 13.36 -14.02
CA HIS A 150 4.58 13.26 -14.46
C HIS A 150 5.13 14.50 -15.18
N VAL A 151 4.50 15.67 -14.97
CA VAL A 151 5.01 16.94 -15.47
C VAL A 151 6.26 17.28 -14.66
N CYS A 152 7.38 17.44 -15.36
CA CYS A 152 8.64 17.66 -14.69
C CYS A 152 9.11 19.10 -14.80
N ASP A 153 9.24 19.75 -13.66
CA ASP A 153 9.95 21.01 -13.50
C ASP A 153 11.32 20.75 -12.86
N VAL A 154 12.38 21.00 -13.63
CA VAL A 154 13.78 20.77 -13.21
C VAL A 154 14.13 21.61 -11.98
N ASN A 155 13.51 22.77 -11.80
CA ASN A 155 13.78 23.66 -10.67
C ASN A 155 13.26 23.10 -9.33
N ARG A 156 12.37 22.11 -9.38
CA ARG A 156 11.80 21.46 -8.20
C ARG A 156 12.57 20.20 -7.79
N ILE A 157 13.60 19.80 -8.55
CA ILE A 157 14.42 18.64 -8.23
C ILE A 157 15.29 18.93 -7.00
N VAL A 158 15.18 18.06 -6.01
CA VAL A 158 15.89 18.14 -4.73
C VAL A 158 17.10 17.20 -4.77
N LYS A 159 18.28 17.75 -4.49
CA LYS A 159 19.56 17.00 -4.53
C LYS A 159 19.97 16.41 -3.17
N SER A 160 19.44 16.96 -2.08
CA SER A 160 19.76 16.54 -0.71
C SER A 160 18.51 16.63 0.17
N LEU A 161 18.43 15.75 1.17
CA LEU A 161 17.37 15.73 2.19
C LEU A 161 17.77 16.49 3.46
N ASP A 162 18.78 17.36 3.37
CA ASP A 162 19.21 18.23 4.46
C ASP A 162 18.05 19.15 4.86
N GLY A 163 17.71 19.15 6.16
CA GLY A 163 16.57 19.92 6.69
C GLY A 163 15.22 19.20 6.65
N VAL A 164 15.10 18.03 6.00
CA VAL A 164 13.85 17.26 6.01
C VAL A 164 13.80 16.38 7.26
N ARG A 165 13.00 16.77 8.25
CA ARG A 165 12.98 16.08 9.55
C ARG A 165 12.14 14.82 9.56
N TYR A 166 10.98 14.82 8.91
CA TYR A 166 10.01 13.73 9.03
C TYR A 166 9.93 12.88 7.78
N TYR A 167 9.55 11.62 7.98
CA TYR A 167 9.31 10.64 6.95
C TYR A 167 7.91 10.08 7.10
N ILE A 168 7.14 10.09 6.02
CA ILE A 168 5.85 9.43 5.90
C ILE A 168 6.08 8.13 5.14
N GLY A 169 5.72 7.01 5.76
CA GLY A 169 5.94 5.69 5.20
C GLY A 169 4.73 4.78 5.37
N GLN A 170 4.73 3.73 4.57
CA GLN A 170 3.75 2.67 4.61
C GLN A 170 4.40 1.31 4.42
N ALA A 171 3.82 0.28 5.01
CA ALA A 171 4.27 -1.10 4.86
C ALA A 171 3.07 -2.05 4.87
N TYR A 172 3.09 -3.04 3.99
CA TYR A 172 2.02 -4.03 3.84
C TYR A 172 2.60 -5.43 4.06
N GLY A 173 1.85 -6.26 4.79
CA GLY A 173 2.11 -7.68 4.93
C GLY A 173 1.46 -8.49 3.82
N ASP A 174 1.56 -9.81 3.96
CA ASP A 174 0.96 -10.76 3.03
C ASP A 174 -0.55 -10.90 3.31
N PRO A 175 -1.37 -11.18 2.28
CA PRO A 175 -2.76 -11.58 2.50
C PRO A 175 -2.80 -12.90 3.28
N ASP A 176 -3.65 -12.96 4.32
CA ASP A 176 -3.90 -14.19 5.05
C ASP A 176 -4.90 -15.12 4.33
N GLU A 177 -5.29 -16.22 4.98
CA GLU A 177 -6.27 -17.18 4.46
C GLU A 177 -7.67 -16.59 4.22
N ASN A 178 -7.99 -15.45 4.82
CA ASN A 178 -9.22 -14.69 4.60
C ASN A 178 -9.04 -13.55 3.59
N GLU A 179 -7.90 -13.50 2.90
CA GLU A 179 -7.52 -12.45 1.96
C GLU A 179 -7.44 -11.07 2.63
N ILE A 180 -7.09 -11.05 3.91
CA ILE A 180 -6.90 -9.83 4.69
C ILE A 180 -5.42 -9.49 4.71
N ILE A 181 -5.08 -8.31 4.20
CA ILE A 181 -3.74 -7.72 4.26
C ILE A 181 -3.63 -6.90 5.53
N LYS A 182 -2.54 -7.09 6.28
CA LYS A 182 -2.17 -6.20 7.39
C LYS A 182 -1.32 -5.07 6.85
N PHE A 183 -1.48 -3.85 7.35
CA PHE A 183 -0.62 -2.76 6.95
C PHE A 183 -0.40 -1.73 8.05
N VAL A 184 0.64 -0.93 7.88
CA VAL A 184 0.97 0.18 8.77
C VAL A 184 1.25 1.42 7.95
N PHE A 185 0.64 2.53 8.36
CA PHE A 185 0.96 3.87 7.95
C PHE A 185 1.64 4.58 9.13
N TYR A 186 2.75 5.28 8.88
CA TYR A 186 3.50 5.89 9.99
C TYR A 186 4.21 7.17 9.57
N ILE A 187 4.41 8.03 10.58
CA ILE A 187 5.24 9.21 10.51
C ILE A 187 6.39 9.04 11.49
N LYS A 188 7.61 9.15 10.99
CA LYS A 188 8.85 8.92 11.73
C LYS A 188 9.75 10.14 11.70
N ASP A 189 10.32 10.50 12.84
CA ASP A 189 11.42 11.46 12.90
C ASP A 189 12.70 10.78 12.36
N ARG A 190 13.27 11.32 11.28
CA ARG A 190 14.44 10.75 10.60
C ARG A 190 15.72 10.84 11.43
N VAL A 191 15.82 11.82 12.32
CA VAL A 191 17.00 12.07 13.15
C VAL A 191 17.02 11.13 14.35
N SER A 192 15.90 11.05 15.08
CA SER A 192 15.81 10.21 16.29
C SER A 192 15.39 8.77 16.00
N GLY A 193 14.79 8.52 14.83
CA GLY A 193 14.20 7.24 14.47
C GLY A 193 12.85 6.95 15.13
N ARG A 194 12.33 7.87 15.96
CA ARG A 194 11.08 7.69 16.71
C ARG A 194 9.87 7.78 15.79
N ILE A 195 8.91 6.86 15.96
CA ILE A 195 7.59 6.95 15.34
C ILE A 195 6.76 7.96 16.15
N ILE A 196 6.28 9.01 15.47
CA ILE A 196 5.48 10.09 16.09
C ILE A 196 3.99 9.96 15.80
N ALA A 197 3.63 9.26 14.73
CA ALA A 197 2.28 8.79 14.50
C ALA A 197 2.32 7.42 13.81
N GLU A 198 1.38 6.54 14.17
CA GLU A 198 1.27 5.20 13.61
C GLU A 198 -0.21 4.85 13.50
N GLN A 199 -0.59 4.28 12.37
CA GLN A 199 -1.86 3.58 12.18
C GLN A 199 -1.53 2.15 11.80
N ARG A 200 -2.05 1.20 12.57
CA ARG A 200 -2.06 -0.21 12.18
C ARG A 200 -3.46 -0.60 11.79
N SER A 201 -3.58 -1.15 10.60
CA SER A 201 -4.86 -1.41 9.98
C SER A 201 -4.84 -2.70 9.19
N TYR A 202 -6.02 -3.06 8.71
CA TYR A 202 -6.29 -4.25 7.93
C TYR A 202 -7.05 -3.84 6.69
N GLN A 203 -6.80 -4.56 5.60
CA GLN A 203 -7.45 -4.37 4.32
C GLN A 203 -7.98 -5.71 3.82
N LEU A 204 -9.29 -5.81 3.62
CA LEU A 204 -9.92 -6.96 2.98
C LEU A 204 -9.87 -6.79 1.45
N LEU A 205 -9.38 -7.81 0.74
CA LEU A 205 -9.40 -7.86 -0.73
C LEU A 205 -10.76 -8.37 -1.22
N MET A 206 -11.52 -7.51 -1.88
CA MET A 206 -12.88 -7.81 -2.36
C MET A 206 -12.90 -8.59 -3.68
N GLY A 207 -11.81 -8.58 -4.45
CA GLY A 207 -11.76 -9.17 -5.80
C GLY A 207 -11.85 -10.70 -5.86
N ALA A 208 -11.71 -11.38 -4.72
CA ALA A 208 -11.84 -12.84 -4.60
C ALA A 208 -13.07 -13.26 -3.77
N MET A 209 -13.99 -12.32 -3.52
CA MET A 209 -15.30 -12.63 -2.95
C MET A 209 -16.23 -13.23 -4.02
N SER A 210 -17.03 -14.21 -3.62
CA SER A 210 -17.93 -14.99 -4.46
C SER A 210 -19.14 -14.22 -5.01
N GLU A 211 -19.56 -13.13 -4.36
CA GLU A 211 -20.72 -12.32 -4.77
C GLU A 211 -20.51 -11.52 -6.07
N ASP A 212 -21.55 -11.46 -6.91
CA ASP A 212 -21.50 -10.84 -8.25
C ASP A 212 -21.29 -9.33 -8.23
N GLU A 213 -21.74 -8.61 -7.20
CA GLU A 213 -21.52 -7.15 -7.07
C GLU A 213 -20.02 -6.81 -6.95
N ASN A 214 -19.26 -7.64 -6.25
CA ASN A 214 -17.80 -7.49 -6.11
C ASN A 214 -17.07 -7.84 -7.43
N ARG A 215 -17.68 -8.67 -8.28
CA ARG A 215 -17.16 -9.03 -9.60
C ARG A 215 -17.37 -7.93 -10.64
N VAL A 216 -18.44 -7.16 -10.55
CA VAL A 216 -18.74 -6.07 -11.53
C VAL A 216 -17.69 -4.95 -11.48
N ILE A 217 -17.10 -4.69 -10.31
CA ILE A 217 -16.01 -3.71 -10.15
C ILE A 217 -14.74 -4.11 -10.94
N LEU A 218 -14.53 -5.41 -11.21
CA LEU A 218 -13.38 -5.93 -11.97
C LEU A 218 -13.44 -5.61 -13.49
N ALA A 219 -14.64 -5.40 -14.04
CA ALA A 219 -14.82 -5.32 -15.51
C ALA A 219 -14.42 -3.97 -16.13
N MET A 220 -14.14 -2.94 -15.32
CA MET A 220 -13.72 -1.60 -15.80
C MET A 220 -12.24 -1.29 -15.57
N GLY A 221 -11.37 -2.31 -15.53
CA GLY A 221 -9.91 -2.15 -15.46
C GLY A 221 -9.37 -1.76 -14.07
N GLY A 222 -10.22 -1.81 -13.04
CA GLY A 222 -9.85 -1.61 -11.65
C GLY A 222 -9.28 -2.89 -11.05
N ALA A 223 -8.14 -2.74 -10.38
CA ALA A 223 -7.60 -3.71 -9.44
C ALA A 223 -8.68 -4.14 -8.41
N GLN A 224 -8.50 -5.30 -7.76
CA GLN A 224 -9.40 -5.86 -6.74
C GLN A 224 -9.97 -4.74 -5.84
N GLY A 225 -11.28 -4.68 -5.58
CA GLY A 225 -11.78 -3.71 -4.59
C GLY A 225 -11.09 -3.96 -3.23
N ALA A 226 -10.84 -2.92 -2.45
CA ALA A 226 -10.24 -3.04 -1.12
C ALA A 226 -11.14 -2.39 -0.08
N ARG A 227 -11.26 -2.99 1.11
CA ARG A 227 -11.95 -2.39 2.25
C ARG A 227 -11.01 -2.26 3.43
N ASN A 228 -10.82 -1.03 3.91
CA ASN A 228 -9.99 -0.73 5.07
C ASN A 228 -10.79 -0.61 6.37
N CYS A 229 -10.12 -0.84 7.50
CA CYS A 229 -10.71 -0.51 8.80
C CYS A 229 -11.05 1.00 8.85
N PRO A 230 -12.17 1.37 9.49
CA PRO A 230 -12.62 2.76 9.56
C PRO A 230 -11.75 3.55 10.57
N LEU A 231 -10.55 3.90 10.14
CA LEU A 231 -9.58 4.72 10.85
C LEU A 231 -9.60 6.16 10.30
N THR A 232 -8.86 7.06 10.94
CA THR A 232 -8.65 8.43 10.46
C THR A 232 -8.01 8.39 9.07
N PRO A 233 -8.48 9.16 8.07
CA PRO A 233 -7.82 9.21 6.77
C PRO A 233 -6.34 9.62 6.89
N PRO A 234 -5.43 9.06 6.07
CA PRO A 234 -3.99 9.26 6.23
C PRO A 234 -3.56 10.73 6.10
N ASP A 235 -4.23 11.53 5.27
CA ASP A 235 -3.95 12.97 5.15
C ASP A 235 -4.30 13.73 6.44
N GLN A 236 -5.38 13.34 7.11
CA GLN A 236 -5.82 13.94 8.37
C GLN A 236 -4.89 13.55 9.53
N VAL A 237 -4.33 12.34 9.51
CA VAL A 237 -3.28 11.91 10.45
C VAL A 237 -2.05 12.80 10.32
N VAL A 238 -1.59 13.03 9.09
CA VAL A 238 -0.45 13.91 8.80
C VAL A 238 -0.77 15.33 9.26
N LYS A 239 -1.91 15.90 8.84
CA LYS A 239 -2.32 17.25 9.24
C LYS A 239 -2.39 17.41 10.76
N ARG A 240 -2.89 16.41 11.49
CA ARG A 240 -2.94 16.43 12.96
C ARG A 240 -1.56 16.44 13.61
N VAL A 241 -0.56 15.80 13.00
CA VAL A 241 0.82 15.85 13.49
C VAL A 241 1.43 17.24 13.31
N PHE A 242 1.11 17.93 12.22
CA PHE A 242 1.71 19.23 11.88
C PHE A 242 0.85 20.47 12.26
N TYR A 243 -0.26 20.26 13.00
CA TYR A 243 -1.18 21.30 13.51
C TYR A 243 -1.04 21.49 15.04
#